data_AF-A0A371PR96-F1
#
_entry.id   AF-A0A371PR96-F1
#
_cell.length_a   1.000
_cell.length_b   1.000
_cell.length_c   1.000
_cell.angle_alpha   90.00
_cell.angle_beta   90.00
_cell.angle_gamma   90.00
#
_symmetry.space_group_name_H-M   'P 1'
#
loop_
_entity.id
_entity.type
_entity.pdbx_description
1 polymer ?
#
loop_
_entity_poly.entity_id
_entity_poly.type
_entity_poly.pdbx_seq_one_letter_code
_entity_poly.pdbx_strand_id
1 'polypeptide(L)'
;MVFSSPIRLWLLPSAVLLGTLAIWGTLRYPHLPDRIPKHIGIDGVDAWTNRSIGSAFMLVFVYAGVTALVTACAELTLRVTPRAELPGGGATPFAGGLVPPSALKRPASRTSARRTARALLLLNACVGISLLVGCGTLWRSAPEQEVPGLLFAAMIVPILVGTALTVGVTVRDRKEATH
;
A
#
# COMPACT_ATOMS: atom_id res chain seq x y z
N MET A 1 17.62 1.17 -16.75
CA MET A 1 17.14 0.99 -15.35
C MET A 1 15.64 1.20 -15.33
N VAL A 2 14.85 0.22 -14.88
CA VAL A 2 13.37 0.20 -15.03
C VAL A 2 12.64 1.24 -14.16
N PHE A 3 13.19 1.55 -12.97
CA PHE A 3 12.58 2.49 -12.01
C PHE A 3 13.35 3.81 -11.86
N SER A 4 12.58 4.87 -11.62
CA SER A 4 13.08 6.21 -11.32
C SER A 4 13.97 6.21 -10.08
N SER A 5 15.09 6.93 -10.09
CA SER A 5 15.99 7.09 -8.91
C SER A 5 15.24 7.41 -7.60
N PRO A 6 14.29 8.36 -7.56
CA PRO A 6 13.55 8.68 -6.33
C PRO A 6 12.60 7.56 -5.86
N ILE A 7 12.23 6.59 -6.69
CA ILE A 7 11.33 5.49 -6.30
C ILE A 7 12.12 4.37 -5.62
N ARG A 8 13.35 4.09 -6.05
CA ARG A 8 14.14 2.96 -5.55
C ARG A 8 14.38 2.98 -4.05
N LEU A 9 14.76 4.14 -3.50
CA LEU A 9 14.98 4.26 -2.05
C LEU A 9 13.68 4.15 -1.25
N TRP A 10 12.56 4.59 -1.84
CA TRP A 10 11.25 4.57 -1.18
C TRP A 10 10.52 3.23 -1.31
N LEU A 11 10.97 2.36 -2.22
CA LEU A 11 10.54 0.96 -2.29
C LEU A 11 11.22 0.08 -1.25
N LEU A 12 12.37 0.50 -0.72
CA LEU A 12 13.17 -0.30 0.19
C LEU A 12 12.37 -0.83 1.39
N PRO A 13 11.53 -0.02 2.08
CA PRO A 13 10.74 -0.54 3.20
C PRO A 13 9.79 -1.66 2.78
N SER A 14 9.14 -1.53 1.63
CA SER A 14 8.21 -2.56 1.12
C SER A 14 8.96 -3.82 0.69
N ALA A 15 10.12 -3.67 0.06
CA ALA A 15 10.97 -4.79 -0.32
C ALA A 15 11.50 -5.55 0.89
N VAL A 16 11.94 -4.84 1.93
CA VAL A 16 12.38 -5.42 3.21
C VAL A 16 11.22 -6.15 3.87
N LEU A 17 10.03 -5.54 3.97
CA LEU A 17 8.85 -6.19 4.55
C LEU A 17 8.46 -7.46 3.80
N LEU A 18 8.47 -7.42 2.47
CA LEU A 18 8.15 -8.59 1.64
C LEU A 18 9.20 -9.70 1.83
N GLY A 19 10.48 -9.35 1.89
CA GLY A 19 11.56 -10.29 2.19
C GLY A 19 11.41 -10.91 3.58
N THR A 20 11.13 -10.10 4.59
CA THR A 20 10.88 -10.55 5.97
C THR A 20 9.69 -11.51 6.03
N LEU A 21 8.57 -11.16 5.39
CA LEU A 21 7.39 -12.02 5.29
C LEU A 21 7.72 -13.36 4.63
N ALA A 22 8.43 -13.35 3.51
CA ALA A 22 8.80 -14.56 2.77
C ALA A 22 9.74 -15.45 3.59
N ILE A 23 10.79 -14.88 4.17
CA ILE A 23 11.77 -15.60 4.99
C ILE A 23 11.08 -16.18 6.23
N TRP A 24 10.36 -15.34 6.98
CA TRP A 24 9.68 -15.77 8.20
C TRP A 24 8.63 -16.85 7.93
N GLY A 25 7.82 -16.69 6.89
CA GLY A 25 6.84 -17.68 6.47
C GLY A 25 7.49 -19.00 6.09
N THR A 26 8.60 -18.97 5.37
CA THR A 26 9.36 -20.18 4.96
C THR A 26 9.89 -20.93 6.17
N LEU A 27 10.43 -20.22 7.17
CA LEU A 27 10.92 -20.82 8.42
C LEU A 27 9.77 -21.41 9.26
N ARG A 28 8.58 -20.79 9.24
CA ARG A 28 7.42 -21.24 10.01
C ARG A 28 6.64 -22.37 9.36
N TYR A 29 6.58 -22.40 8.03
CA TYR A 29 5.74 -23.32 7.26
C TYR A 29 5.86 -24.81 7.67
N PRO A 30 7.07 -25.38 7.90
CA PRO A 30 7.21 -26.78 8.33
C PRO A 30 6.55 -27.09 9.67
N HIS A 31 6.47 -26.09 10.55
CA HIS A 31 5.98 -26.20 11.93
C HIS A 31 4.51 -25.79 12.09
N LEU A 32 3.83 -25.49 10.98
CA LEU A 32 2.41 -25.16 11.00
C LEU A 32 1.57 -26.43 11.18
N PRO A 33 0.46 -26.36 11.93
CA PRO A 33 -0.51 -27.45 12.02
C PRO A 33 -1.13 -27.77 10.65
N ASP A 34 -1.74 -28.96 10.55
CA ASP A 34 -2.39 -29.41 9.30
C ASP A 34 -3.57 -28.53 8.89
N ARG A 35 -4.16 -27.79 9.83
CA ARG A 35 -5.20 -26.80 9.59
C ARG A 35 -4.77 -25.44 10.09
N ILE A 36 -5.03 -24.42 9.28
CA ILE A 36 -4.75 -23.02 9.59
C ILE A 36 -6.03 -22.18 9.53
N PRO A 37 -6.09 -21.04 10.23
CA PRO A 37 -7.21 -20.12 10.16
C PRO A 37 -7.50 -19.68 8.71
N LYS A 38 -8.76 -19.77 8.30
CA LYS A 38 -9.26 -19.25 7.01
C LYS A 38 -9.95 -17.91 7.19
N HIS A 39 -10.68 -17.73 8.28
CA HIS A 39 -11.36 -16.50 8.65
C HIS A 39 -11.21 -16.29 10.16
N ILE A 40 -11.07 -15.02 10.56
CA ILE A 40 -10.93 -14.60 11.95
C ILE A 40 -11.93 -13.47 12.16
N GLY A 41 -13.00 -13.78 12.90
CA GLY A 41 -14.02 -12.83 13.32
C GLY A 41 -13.67 -12.16 14.65
N ILE A 42 -14.62 -11.38 15.17
CA ILE A 42 -14.46 -10.65 16.44
C ILE A 42 -14.29 -11.63 17.62
N ASP A 43 -14.94 -12.79 17.54
CA ASP A 43 -14.88 -13.86 18.54
C ASP A 43 -13.73 -14.86 18.31
N GLY A 44 -12.78 -14.52 17.42
CA GLY A 44 -11.63 -15.36 17.10
C GLY A 44 -11.79 -16.16 15.79
N VAL A 45 -11.14 -17.31 15.69
CA VAL A 45 -11.15 -18.14 14.48
C VAL A 45 -12.49 -18.87 14.35
N ASP A 46 -13.26 -18.56 13.31
CA ASP A 46 -14.58 -19.16 13.03
C ASP A 46 -14.58 -20.08 11.80
N ALA A 47 -13.53 -20.04 10.98
CA ALA A 47 -13.34 -20.93 9.84
C ALA A 47 -11.90 -21.39 9.69
N TRP A 48 -11.72 -22.65 9.28
CA TRP A 48 -10.43 -23.31 9.12
C TRP A 48 -10.25 -23.84 7.69
N THR A 49 -9.01 -23.99 7.26
CA THR A 49 -8.66 -24.63 5.97
C THR A 49 -7.43 -25.51 6.13
N ASN A 50 -7.22 -26.44 5.19
CA ASN A 50 -6.03 -27.27 5.18
C ASN A 50 -4.79 -26.41 4.87
N ARG A 51 -3.68 -26.77 5.51
CA ARG A 51 -2.37 -26.17 5.24
C ARG A 51 -1.94 -26.52 3.81
N SER A 52 -1.61 -25.48 3.07
CA SER A 52 -0.98 -25.55 1.75
C SER A 52 -0.12 -24.30 1.57
N ILE A 53 0.76 -24.30 0.57
CA ILE A 53 1.54 -23.10 0.23
C ILE A 53 0.60 -21.94 -0.10
N GLY A 54 -0.46 -22.20 -0.88
CA GLY A 54 -1.44 -21.19 -1.24
C GLY A 54 -2.13 -20.57 -0.02
N SER A 55 -2.68 -21.41 0.86
CA SER A 55 -3.39 -20.94 2.06
C SER A 55 -2.46 -20.27 3.08
N ALA A 56 -1.25 -20.79 3.29
CA ALA A 56 -0.31 -20.24 4.27
C ALA A 56 0.36 -18.94 3.80
N PHE A 57 0.63 -18.77 2.51
CA PHE A 57 1.32 -17.59 1.96
C PHE A 57 0.38 -16.60 1.26
N MET A 58 -0.94 -16.78 1.34
CA MET A 58 -1.92 -15.93 0.66
C MET A 58 -1.69 -14.43 0.92
N LEU A 59 -1.48 -14.04 2.18
CA LEU A 59 -1.22 -12.64 2.54
C LEU A 59 0.09 -12.11 1.96
N VAL A 60 1.12 -12.97 1.81
CA VAL A 60 2.39 -12.60 1.18
C VAL A 60 2.21 -12.37 -0.31
N PHE A 61 1.44 -13.23 -0.99
CA PHE A 61 1.11 -13.04 -2.41
C PHE A 61 0.28 -11.79 -2.66
N VAL A 62 -0.71 -11.53 -1.80
CA VAL A 62 -1.48 -10.27 -1.83
C VAL A 62 -0.55 -9.08 -1.65
N TYR A 63 0.36 -9.12 -0.67
CA TYR A 63 1.28 -8.02 -0.45
C TYR A 63 2.22 -7.78 -1.64
N ALA A 64 2.73 -8.84 -2.26
CA ALA A 64 3.55 -8.74 -3.46
C ALA A 64 2.77 -8.08 -4.62
N GLY A 65 1.53 -8.49 -4.85
CA GLY A 65 0.66 -7.92 -5.88
C GLY A 65 0.33 -6.45 -5.63
N VAL A 66 -0.05 -6.09 -4.39
CA VAL A 66 -0.32 -4.70 -4.00
C VAL A 66 0.94 -3.84 -4.13
N THR A 67 2.10 -4.36 -3.72
CA THR A 67 3.39 -3.65 -3.88
C THR A 67 3.68 -3.37 -5.34
N ALA A 68 3.52 -4.35 -6.23
CA ALA A 68 3.72 -4.17 -7.66
C ALA A 68 2.76 -3.11 -8.25
N LEU A 69 1.48 -3.19 -7.91
CA LEU A 69 0.46 -2.24 -8.34
C LEU A 69 0.78 -0.82 -7.87
N VAL A 70 1.04 -0.62 -6.57
CA VAL A 70 1.32 0.70 -6.00
C VAL A 70 2.62 1.27 -6.57
N THR A 71 3.64 0.44 -6.81
CA THR A 71 4.87 0.85 -7.48
C THR A 71 4.59 1.38 -8.89
N ALA A 72 3.75 0.66 -9.66
CA ALA A 72 3.35 1.10 -10.99
C ALA A 72 2.57 2.43 -10.95
N CYS A 73 1.65 2.60 -9.99
CA CYS A 73 0.94 3.86 -9.78
C CYS A 73 1.90 5.02 -9.40
N ALA A 74 2.90 4.76 -8.55
CA ALA A 74 3.91 5.76 -8.19
C ALA A 74 4.77 6.17 -9.39
N GLU A 75 5.23 5.21 -10.19
CA GLU A 75 5.97 5.47 -11.45
C GLU A 75 5.11 6.26 -12.44
N LEU A 76 3.85 5.87 -12.63
CA LEU A 76 2.92 6.58 -13.52
C LEU A 76 2.73 8.03 -13.06
N THR A 77 2.58 8.25 -11.75
CA THR A 77 2.45 9.59 -11.16
C THR A 77 3.64 10.48 -11.50
N LEU A 78 4.86 9.93 -11.51
CA LEU A 78 6.06 10.70 -11.88
C LEU A 78 6.18 10.97 -13.39
N ARG A 79 5.60 10.09 -14.22
CA ARG A 79 5.64 10.18 -15.68
C ARG A 79 4.59 11.15 -16.23
N VAL A 80 3.50 11.38 -15.51
CA VAL A 80 2.47 12.36 -15.88
C VAL A 80 3.06 13.78 -15.89
N THR A 81 2.85 14.51 -16.99
CA THR A 81 3.19 15.94 -17.07
C THR A 81 2.33 16.74 -16.08
N PRO A 82 2.94 17.44 -15.10
CA PRO A 82 2.24 18.27 -14.13
C PRO A 82 1.50 19.42 -14.78
N ARG A 83 0.52 19.99 -14.07
CA ARG A 83 -0.28 21.11 -14.60
C ARG A 83 0.56 22.35 -14.89
N ALA A 84 1.52 22.69 -14.03
CA ALA A 84 2.37 23.87 -14.19
C ALA A 84 3.22 23.87 -15.47
N GLU A 85 3.40 22.70 -16.12
CA GLU A 85 4.18 22.54 -17.35
C GLU A 85 3.30 22.48 -18.61
N LEU A 86 1.98 22.59 -18.48
CA LEU A 86 1.08 22.61 -19.63
C LEU A 86 1.10 23.99 -20.30
N PRO A 87 1.19 24.08 -21.65
CA PRO A 87 1.13 25.35 -22.37
C PRO A 87 -0.19 26.06 -22.10
N GLY A 88 -0.11 27.29 -21.61
CA GLY A 88 -1.27 28.09 -21.18
C GLY A 88 -1.77 27.65 -19.80
N GLY A 89 -1.42 28.41 -18.77
CA GLY A 89 -2.07 28.30 -17.46
C GLY A 89 -3.57 28.57 -17.61
N GLY A 90 -4.37 27.54 -17.89
CA GLY A 90 -5.82 27.57 -17.91
C GLY A 90 -6.52 28.43 -18.99
N ALA A 91 -5.85 29.32 -19.71
CA ALA A 91 -6.50 30.24 -20.65
C ALA A 91 -5.94 30.10 -22.07
N THR A 92 -6.48 29.16 -22.84
CA THR A 92 -6.60 29.41 -24.28
C THR A 92 -7.72 30.45 -24.46
N PRO A 93 -7.49 31.59 -25.15
CA PRO A 93 -8.44 32.72 -25.21
C PRO A 93 -9.83 32.37 -25.77
N PHE A 94 -9.96 31.21 -26.43
CA PHE A 94 -11.18 30.72 -27.04
C PHE A 94 -11.80 29.50 -26.35
N ALA A 95 -11.20 28.96 -25.28
CA ALA A 95 -11.79 27.89 -24.49
C ALA A 95 -12.49 28.46 -23.24
N GLY A 96 -13.61 29.16 -23.47
CA GLY A 96 -14.50 29.53 -22.38
C GLY A 96 -14.95 28.29 -21.59
N GLY A 97 -14.53 28.21 -20.33
CA GLY A 97 -15.25 27.47 -19.28
C GLY A 97 -14.97 25.98 -19.09
N LEU A 98 -14.20 25.30 -19.95
CA LEU A 98 -13.97 23.86 -19.83
C LEU A 98 -12.49 23.54 -19.62
N VAL A 99 -12.00 23.69 -18.39
CA VAL A 99 -10.81 22.97 -17.94
C VAL A 99 -11.12 21.48 -18.14
N PRO A 100 -10.35 20.74 -18.96
CA PRO A 100 -10.64 19.32 -19.16
C PRO A 100 -10.63 18.62 -17.79
N PRO A 101 -11.60 17.73 -17.47
CA PRO A 101 -11.67 17.07 -16.17
C PRO A 101 -10.40 16.26 -15.82
N SER A 102 -9.59 15.93 -16.83
CA SER A 102 -8.27 15.30 -16.67
C SER A 102 -7.18 16.25 -16.17
N ALA A 103 -7.28 17.57 -16.38
CA ALA A 103 -6.32 18.54 -15.85
C ALA A 103 -6.39 18.58 -14.32
N LEU A 104 -7.60 18.57 -13.73
CA LEU A 104 -7.84 18.52 -12.27
C LEU A 104 -7.34 17.22 -11.60
N LYS A 105 -7.03 16.17 -12.36
CA LYS A 105 -6.52 14.88 -11.85
C LYS A 105 -4.99 14.77 -11.91
N ARG A 106 -4.29 15.73 -12.50
CA ARG A 106 -2.82 15.75 -12.59
C ARG A 106 -2.19 16.36 -11.32
N PRO A 107 -0.95 16.00 -10.96
CA PRO A 107 -0.19 16.71 -9.92
C PRO A 107 0.00 18.19 -10.29
N ALA A 108 -0.01 19.09 -9.30
CA ALA A 108 0.20 20.52 -9.54
C ALA A 108 1.62 20.82 -10.09
N SER A 109 2.63 20.18 -9.51
CA SER A 109 4.05 20.36 -9.84
C SER A 109 4.82 19.02 -9.81
N ARG A 110 6.06 19.00 -10.30
CA ARG A 110 6.96 17.83 -10.15
C ARG A 110 7.24 17.50 -8.68
N THR A 111 7.34 18.51 -7.83
CA THR A 111 7.53 18.32 -6.39
C THR A 111 6.32 17.63 -5.76
N SER A 112 5.11 18.06 -6.14
CA SER A 112 3.88 17.39 -5.75
C SER A 112 3.83 15.94 -6.23
N ALA A 113 4.13 15.68 -7.51
CA ALA A 113 4.17 14.32 -8.05
C ALA A 113 5.10 13.41 -7.24
N ARG A 114 6.28 13.91 -6.84
CA ARG A 114 7.22 13.20 -5.96
C ARG A 114 6.65 12.96 -4.56
N ARG A 115 5.99 13.93 -3.95
CA ARG A 115 5.36 13.77 -2.62
C ARG A 115 4.25 12.72 -2.68
N THR A 116 3.39 12.76 -3.69
CA THR A 116 2.31 11.77 -3.89
C THR A 116 2.87 10.38 -4.11
N ALA A 117 3.87 10.22 -4.98
CA ALA A 117 4.53 8.94 -5.20
C ALA A 117 5.14 8.37 -3.90
N ARG A 118 5.80 9.20 -3.09
CA ARG A 118 6.35 8.78 -1.79
C ARG A 118 5.27 8.39 -0.79
N ALA A 119 4.18 9.14 -0.73
CA ALA A 119 3.05 8.84 0.15
C ALA A 119 2.40 7.50 -0.18
N LEU A 120 2.24 7.19 -1.48
CA LEU A 120 1.75 5.88 -1.93
C LEU A 120 2.68 4.73 -1.49
N LEU A 121 3.99 4.88 -1.66
CA LEU A 121 4.96 3.87 -1.24
C LEU A 121 5.01 3.70 0.29
N LEU A 122 4.84 4.78 1.04
CA LEU A 122 4.72 4.74 2.51
C LEU A 122 3.44 4.02 2.95
N LEU A 123 2.30 4.33 2.32
CA LEU A 123 1.05 3.60 2.56
C LEU A 123 1.22 2.11 2.27
N ASN A 124 1.93 1.73 1.21
CA ASN A 124 2.23 0.33 0.94
C ASN A 124 3.10 -0.32 2.02
N ALA A 125 4.06 0.41 2.60
CA ALA A 125 4.81 -0.09 3.75
C ALA A 125 3.90 -0.29 4.98
N CYS A 126 2.96 0.63 5.23
CA CYS A 126 1.95 0.48 6.28
C CYS A 126 1.07 -0.77 6.07
N VAL A 127 0.62 -1.01 4.84
CA VAL A 127 -0.10 -2.25 4.48
C VAL A 127 0.76 -3.48 4.76
N GLY A 128 2.05 -3.44 4.42
CA GLY A 128 2.98 -4.53 4.71
C GLY A 128 3.13 -4.82 6.21
N ILE A 129 3.19 -3.79 7.05
CA ILE A 129 3.21 -3.94 8.51
C ILE A 129 1.92 -4.60 9.01
N SER A 130 0.76 -4.17 8.52
CA SER A 130 -0.53 -4.77 8.87
C SER A 130 -0.60 -6.24 8.47
N LEU A 131 -0.09 -6.59 7.28
CA LEU A 131 -0.04 -7.97 6.81
C LEU A 131 1.00 -8.80 7.57
N LEU A 132 2.10 -8.20 8.05
CA LEU A 132 3.05 -8.87 8.93
C LEU A 132 2.39 -9.33 10.24
N VAL A 133 1.56 -8.47 10.85
CA VAL A 133 0.77 -8.84 12.03
C VAL A 133 -0.21 -9.97 11.70
N GLY A 134 -0.92 -9.88 10.56
CA GLY A 134 -1.83 -10.94 10.10
C GLY A 134 -1.14 -12.27 9.79
N CYS A 135 0.07 -12.24 9.23
CA CYS A 135 0.88 -13.45 9.06
C CYS A 135 1.30 -14.03 10.42
N GLY A 136 1.61 -13.20 11.41
CA GLY A 136 1.90 -13.66 12.77
C GLY A 136 0.71 -14.39 13.43
N THR A 137 -0.52 -13.96 13.15
CA THR A 137 -1.71 -14.67 13.63
C THR A 137 -1.98 -15.95 12.84
N LEU A 138 -1.79 -15.93 11.53
CA LEU A 138 -1.96 -17.10 10.66
C LEU A 138 -0.93 -18.20 10.93
N TRP A 139 0.32 -17.82 11.22
CA TRP A 139 1.45 -18.74 11.37
C TRP A 139 1.72 -19.17 12.81
N ARG A 140 0.70 -19.23 13.68
CA ARG A 140 0.82 -19.80 15.02
C ARG A 140 0.99 -21.33 14.93
N SER A 141 1.78 -21.90 15.85
CA SER A 141 2.00 -23.35 15.90
C SER A 141 0.88 -24.11 16.61
N ALA A 142 0.03 -23.42 17.37
CA ALA A 142 -1.12 -24.01 18.04
C ALA A 142 -2.42 -23.52 17.40
N PRO A 143 -3.44 -24.38 17.23
CA PRO A 143 -4.76 -24.02 16.75
C PRO A 143 -5.57 -23.35 17.88
N GLU A 144 -5.07 -22.25 18.42
CA GLU A 144 -5.79 -21.44 19.39
C GLU A 144 -6.89 -20.64 18.69
N GLN A 145 -8.11 -20.74 19.21
CA GLN A 145 -9.26 -20.03 18.68
C GLN A 145 -9.24 -18.55 19.05
N GLU A 146 -8.67 -18.22 20.20
CA GLU A 146 -8.61 -16.85 20.71
C GLU A 146 -7.56 -16.01 19.98
N VAL A 147 -7.97 -14.81 19.56
CA VAL A 147 -7.11 -13.82 18.93
C VAL A 147 -7.26 -12.53 19.73
N PRO A 148 -6.22 -12.07 20.43
CA PRO A 148 -6.29 -10.83 21.19
C PRO A 148 -6.79 -9.65 20.36
N GLY A 149 -7.79 -8.91 20.87
CA GLY A 149 -8.36 -7.73 20.22
C GLY A 149 -7.31 -6.67 19.81
N LEU A 150 -6.22 -6.59 20.58
CA LEU A 150 -5.09 -5.70 20.29
C LEU A 150 -4.42 -5.99 18.93
N LEU A 151 -4.47 -7.23 18.44
CA LEU A 151 -3.92 -7.60 17.14
C LEU A 151 -4.71 -6.98 16.00
N PHE A 152 -6.04 -6.87 16.13
CA PHE A 152 -6.86 -6.15 15.16
C PHE A 152 -6.48 -4.68 15.12
N ALA A 153 -6.30 -4.05 16.28
CA ALA A 153 -5.81 -2.66 16.34
C ALA A 153 -4.42 -2.53 15.68
N ALA A 154 -3.50 -3.44 15.95
CA ALA A 154 -2.17 -3.47 15.35
C ALA A 154 -2.20 -3.67 13.83
N MET A 155 -3.21 -4.34 13.28
CA MET A 155 -3.44 -4.44 11.84
C MET A 155 -4.06 -3.16 11.25
N ILE A 156 -4.97 -2.49 11.95
CA ILE A 156 -5.72 -1.35 11.40
C ILE A 156 -4.92 -0.05 11.48
N VAL A 157 -4.25 0.21 12.60
CA VAL A 157 -3.57 1.50 12.88
C VAL A 157 -2.56 1.88 11.80
N PRO A 158 -1.65 1.00 11.32
CA PRO A 158 -0.71 1.36 10.26
C PRO A 158 -1.42 1.84 8.99
N ILE A 159 -2.47 1.13 8.56
CA ILE A 159 -3.26 1.51 7.37
C ILE A 159 -3.91 2.88 7.56
N LEU A 160 -4.48 3.16 8.73
CA LEU A 160 -5.08 4.46 9.03
C LEU A 160 -4.04 5.57 8.95
N VAL A 161 -2.86 5.36 9.53
CA VAL A 161 -1.75 6.33 9.48
C VAL A 161 -1.29 6.57 8.04
N GLY A 162 -1.03 5.51 7.28
CA GLY A 162 -0.62 5.61 5.88
C GLY A 162 -1.68 6.32 5.01
N THR A 163 -2.95 6.03 5.28
CA THR A 163 -4.08 6.65 4.57
C THR A 163 -4.18 8.13 4.89
N ALA A 164 -4.14 8.49 6.19
CA ALA A 164 -4.19 9.88 6.63
C ALA A 164 -3.05 10.72 6.04
N LEU A 165 -1.82 10.17 5.99
CA LEU A 165 -0.68 10.83 5.36
C LEU A 165 -0.87 11.03 3.86
N THR A 166 -1.40 10.02 3.15
CA THR A 166 -1.69 10.10 1.72
C THR A 166 -2.76 11.14 1.42
N VAL A 167 -3.85 11.15 2.20
CA VAL A 167 -4.90 12.17 2.11
C VAL A 167 -4.34 13.56 2.41
N GLY A 168 -3.53 13.72 3.46
CA GLY A 168 -2.90 14.99 3.80
C GLY A 168 -2.03 15.56 2.68
N VAL A 169 -1.23 14.73 2.02
CA VAL A 169 -0.40 15.13 0.87
C VAL A 169 -1.26 15.59 -0.31
N THR A 170 -2.33 14.84 -0.63
CA THR A 170 -3.22 15.18 -1.75
C THR A 170 -4.06 16.44 -1.49
N VAL A 171 -4.51 16.64 -0.25
CA VAL A 171 -5.20 17.88 0.16
C VAL A 171 -4.27 19.08 0.07
N ARG A 172 -3.01 18.94 0.50
CA ARG A 172 -2.00 20.00 0.39
C ARG A 172 -1.71 20.35 -1.07
N ASP A 173 -1.58 19.37 -1.94
CA ASP A 173 -1.39 19.59 -3.39
C ASP A 173 -2.52 20.42 -4.00
N ARG A 174 -3.77 20.16 -3.60
CA ARG A 174 -4.92 20.95 -4.06
C ARG A 174 -4.86 22.40 -3.61
N LYS A 175 -4.43 22.66 -2.36
CA LYS A 175 -4.25 24.02 -1.83
C LYS A 175 -3.12 24.78 -2.54
N GLU A 176 -2.01 24.11 -2.82
CA GLU A 176 -0.88 24.69 -3.56
C GLU A 176 -1.25 25.00 -5.02
N ALA A 177 -2.34 24.43 -5.57
CA ALA A 177 -2.82 24.71 -6.92
C ALA A 177 -3.85 25.86 -7.02
N THR A 178 -4.37 26.35 -5.89
CA THR A 178 -5.37 27.43 -5.84
C THR A 178 -4.77 28.80 -5.48
N HIS A 179 -3.49 28.86 -5.15
CA HIS A 179 -2.72 30.07 -4.89
C HIS A 179 -1.71 30.29 -6.03
#